data_AF-A0A9X4HXQ4-F1
#
_entry.id   AF-A0A9X4HXQ4-F1
#
_cell.length_a   1.000
_cell.length_b   1.000
_cell.length_c   1.000
_cell.angle_alpha   90.00
_cell.angle_beta   90.00
_cell.angle_gamma   90.00
#
_symmetry.space_group_name_H-M   'P 1'
#
loop_
_entity.id
_entity.type
_entity.pdbx_description
1 polymer ?
#
loop_
_entity_poly.entity_id
_entity_poly.type
_entity_poly.pdbx_seq_one_letter_code
_entity_poly.pdbx_strand_id
1 'polypeptide(L)'
;RFVPNPFDSQGGRLYRSGDLARYGGAGAVEYLGRIDHQVKIRGFRIELGEIEARLQAQANVTQGVVLAQDGPGGKQLVGYVVPADAAVMASTEAQAAEREALRTA
;
A
#
# COMPACT_ATOMS: atom_id res chain seq x y z
N ARG A 1 -4.46 -3.66 14.79
CA ARG A 1 -3.87 -3.23 16.10
C ARG A 1 -4.92 -3.36 17.19
N PHE A 2 -4.55 -3.82 18.39
CA PHE A 2 -5.47 -3.83 19.55
C PHE A 2 -5.33 -2.56 20.39
N VAL A 3 -6.45 -2.01 20.86
CA VAL A 3 -6.53 -0.79 21.70
C VAL A 3 -7.45 -1.01 22.90
N PRO A 4 -7.33 -0.26 24.00
CA PRO A 4 -8.27 -0.33 25.13
C PRO A 4 -9.72 -0.11 24.67
N ASN A 5 -10.66 -0.90 25.20
CA ASN A 5 -12.08 -0.75 24.89
C ASN A 5 -12.74 0.23 25.87
N PRO A 6 -13.12 1.45 25.46
CA PRO A 6 -13.80 2.39 26.34
C PRO A 6 -15.26 1.99 26.63
N PHE A 7 -15.81 1.02 25.90
CA PHE A 7 -17.19 0.54 26.05
C PHE A 7 -17.32 -0.68 26.96
N ASP A 8 -16.20 -1.18 27.49
CA ASP A 8 -16.19 -2.31 28.42
C ASP A 8 -15.59 -1.88 29.76
N SER A 9 -16.30 -2.17 30.85
CA SER A 9 -15.88 -1.87 32.22
C SER A 9 -14.83 -2.84 32.75
N GLN A 10 -14.61 -3.99 32.09
CA GLN A 10 -13.72 -5.07 32.56
C GLN A 10 -12.33 -5.05 31.90
N GLY A 11 -11.96 -3.94 31.23
CA GLY A 11 -10.63 -3.78 30.64
C GLY A 11 -10.43 -4.55 29.33
N GLY A 12 -11.49 -4.83 28.59
CA GLY A 12 -11.42 -5.44 27.26
C GLY A 12 -10.63 -4.63 26.23
N ARG A 13 -10.38 -5.24 25.08
CA ARG A 13 -9.65 -4.62 23.96
C ARG A 13 -10.48 -4.62 22.69
N LEU A 14 -10.40 -3.55 21.91
CA LEU A 14 -10.96 -3.46 20.56
C LEU A 14 -9.89 -3.75 19.51
N TYR A 15 -10.28 -4.42 18.43
CA TYR A 15 -9.44 -4.58 17.25
C TYR A 15 -9.73 -3.48 16.23
N ARG A 16 -8.74 -2.62 15.96
CA ARG A 16 -8.82 -1.62 14.90
C ARG A 16 -8.59 -2.31 13.55
N SER A 17 -9.66 -2.49 12.79
CA SER A 17 -9.65 -3.18 11.48
C SER A 17 -9.03 -2.36 10.35
N GLY A 18 -9.14 -1.03 10.42
CA GLY A 18 -8.76 -0.11 9.34
C GLY A 18 -9.81 0.00 8.22
N ASP A 19 -10.98 -0.60 8.40
CA ASP A 19 -12.09 -0.48 7.46
C ASP A 19 -12.92 0.78 7.79
N LEU A 20 -13.23 1.56 6.76
CA LEU A 20 -14.21 2.64 6.82
C LEU A 20 -15.60 2.04 6.60
N ALA A 21 -16.51 2.32 7.51
CA ALA A 21 -17.88 1.85 7.45
C ALA A 21 -18.84 2.90 8.01
N ARG A 22 -20.11 2.80 7.63
CA ARG A 22 -21.21 3.58 8.22
C ARG A 22 -22.37 2.67 8.59
N TYR A 23 -23.21 3.12 9.51
CA TYR A 23 -24.49 2.46 9.74
C TYR A 23 -25.49 2.91 8.68
N GLY A 24 -26.06 1.93 7.96
CA GLY A 24 -27.17 2.13 7.04
C GLY A 24 -28.52 2.06 7.75
N GLY A 25 -29.60 2.04 6.97
CA GLY A 25 -30.95 1.81 7.49
C GLY A 25 -31.05 0.47 8.21
N ALA A 26 -31.82 0.43 9.31
CA ALA A 26 -32.04 -0.77 10.14
C ALA A 26 -30.78 -1.36 10.83
N GLY A 27 -29.72 -0.57 11.03
CA GLY A 27 -28.56 -0.98 11.83
C GLY A 27 -27.53 -1.85 11.09
N ALA A 28 -27.68 -2.03 9.78
CA ALA A 28 -26.68 -2.69 8.96
C ALA A 28 -25.38 -1.88 8.90
N VAL A 29 -24.23 -2.56 8.85
CA VAL A 29 -22.92 -1.91 8.65
C VAL A 29 -22.57 -1.94 7.17
N GLU A 30 -22.57 -0.79 6.53
CA GLU A 30 -22.15 -0.61 5.14
C GLU A 30 -20.64 -0.35 5.06
N TYR A 31 -19.94 -1.20 4.31
CA TYR A 31 -18.50 -1.05 4.05
C TYR A 31 -18.25 0.01 2.97
N LEU A 32 -17.37 0.97 3.26
CA LEU A 32 -17.05 2.10 2.38
C LEU A 32 -15.63 2.05 1.82
N GLY A 33 -14.75 1.22 2.38
CA GLY A 33 -13.36 1.10 1.94
C GLY A 33 -12.42 0.89 3.12
N ARG A 34 -11.12 1.10 2.89
CA ARG A 34 -10.11 1.15 3.95
C ARG A 34 -9.66 2.58 4.18
N ILE A 35 -9.39 2.92 5.44
CA ILE A 35 -8.76 4.20 5.80
C ILE A 35 -7.24 4.15 5.73
N ASP A 36 -6.67 2.95 5.56
CA ASP A 36 -5.25 2.74 5.37
C ASP A 36 -4.94 2.31 3.93
N HIS A 37 -3.66 2.18 3.63
CA HIS A 37 -3.13 1.94 2.29
C HIS A 37 -3.12 0.45 1.92
N GLN A 38 -3.80 -0.40 2.69
CA GLN A 38 -3.77 -1.83 2.45
C GLN A 38 -4.71 -2.22 1.31
N VAL A 39 -4.24 -3.10 0.43
CA VAL A 39 -5.00 -3.55 -0.75
C VAL A 39 -5.17 -5.06 -0.79
N LYS A 40 -6.22 -5.51 -1.48
CA LYS A 40 -6.41 -6.93 -1.82
C LYS A 40 -6.19 -7.13 -3.31
N ILE A 41 -5.21 -7.95 -3.68
CA ILE A 41 -4.90 -8.30 -5.07
C ILE A 41 -4.82 -9.81 -5.17
N ARG A 42 -5.67 -10.42 -6.02
CA ARG A 42 -5.70 -11.88 -6.26
C ARG A 42 -5.76 -12.72 -4.98
N GLY A 43 -6.52 -12.26 -3.98
CA GLY A 43 -6.68 -12.93 -2.69
C GLY A 43 -5.59 -12.61 -1.64
N PHE A 44 -4.50 -11.96 -2.04
CA PHE A 44 -3.43 -11.54 -1.14
C PHE A 44 -3.74 -10.19 -0.51
N ARG A 45 -3.51 -10.08 0.80
CA ARG A 45 -3.61 -8.84 1.58
C ARG A 45 -2.23 -8.21 1.63
N ILE A 46 -2.07 -7.06 0.97
CA ILE A 46 -0.78 -6.43 0.72
C ILE A 46 -0.75 -5.06 1.39
N GLU A 47 0.28 -4.81 2.20
CA GLU A 47 0.57 -3.50 2.79
C GLU A 47 1.46 -2.70 1.83
N LEU A 48 0.89 -1.68 1.16
CA LEU A 48 1.65 -0.90 0.18
C LEU A 48 2.87 -0.21 0.80
N GLY A 49 2.73 0.28 2.03
CA GLY A 49 3.82 0.95 2.76
C GLY A 49 5.04 0.04 3.02
N GLU A 50 4.86 -1.28 3.10
CA GLU A 50 5.99 -2.21 3.24
C GLU A 50 6.83 -2.23 1.95
N ILE A 51 6.16 -2.25 0.80
CA ILE A 51 6.82 -2.24 -0.51
C ILE A 51 7.50 -0.88 -0.75
N GLU A 52 6.84 0.21 -0.38
CA GLU A 52 7.42 1.56 -0.44
C GLU A 52 8.69 1.66 0.41
N ALA A 53 8.67 1.14 1.64
CA ALA A 53 9.85 1.11 2.51
C ALA A 53 10.99 0.26 1.92
N ARG A 54 10.67 -0.86 1.25
CA ARG A 54 11.66 -1.69 0.55
C ARG A 54 12.27 -0.96 -0.64
N LEU A 55 11.46 -0.24 -1.43
CA LEU A 55 11.96 0.58 -2.53
C LEU A 55 12.87 1.70 -2.02
N GLN A 56 12.47 2.41 -0.96
CA GLN A 56 13.25 3.49 -0.35
C GLN A 56 14.55 3.01 0.33
N ALA A 57 14.65 1.72 0.65
CA ALA A 57 15.89 1.14 1.19
C ALA A 57 16.96 0.89 0.10
N GLN A 58 16.60 0.96 -1.18
CA GLN A 58 17.53 0.80 -2.29
C GLN A 58 18.35 2.08 -2.50
N ALA A 59 19.68 1.97 -2.57
CA ALA A 59 20.57 3.12 -2.65
C ALA A 59 20.35 4.00 -3.89
N ASN A 60 19.81 3.42 -4.96
CA ASN A 60 19.48 4.10 -6.22
C ASN A 60 18.08 4.77 -6.21
N VAL A 61 17.31 4.69 -5.12
CA VAL A 61 15.98 5.30 -5.00
C VAL A 61 15.97 6.39 -3.92
N THR A 62 15.52 7.60 -4.28
CA THR A 62 15.35 8.69 -3.30
C THR A 62 13.95 8.70 -2.71
N GLN A 63 12.93 8.43 -3.54
CA GLN A 63 11.53 8.37 -3.13
C GLN A 63 10.81 7.32 -3.94
N GLY A 64 9.74 6.75 -3.37
CA GLY A 64 8.89 5.82 -4.08
C GLY A 64 7.50 5.76 -3.48
N VAL A 65 6.49 5.57 -4.33
CA VAL A 65 5.09 5.33 -3.97
C VAL A 65 4.58 4.11 -4.74
N VAL A 66 3.75 3.30 -4.10
CA VAL A 66 3.16 2.10 -4.71
C VAL A 66 1.65 2.24 -4.72
N LEU A 67 1.04 2.00 -5.88
CA LEU A 67 -0.40 2.06 -6.07
C LEU A 67 -0.93 0.72 -6.56
N ALA A 68 -2.16 0.38 -6.17
CA ALA A 68 -2.92 -0.67 -6.82
C ALA A 68 -3.75 -0.06 -7.96
N GLN A 69 -3.45 -0.45 -9.20
CA GLN A 69 -4.14 0.03 -10.40
C GLN A 69 -4.79 -1.13 -11.14
N ASP A 70 -5.86 -0.86 -11.88
CA ASP A 70 -6.49 -1.84 -12.75
C ASP A 70 -5.64 -2.02 -14.02
N GLY A 71 -5.38 -3.28 -14.40
CA GLY A 71 -4.67 -3.65 -15.61
C GLY A 71 -5.38 -4.75 -16.39
N PRO A 72 -4.80 -5.24 -17.50
CA PRO A 72 -5.43 -6.24 -18.37
C PRO A 72 -5.80 -7.54 -17.65
N GLY A 73 -5.08 -7.91 -16.58
CA GLY A 73 -5.31 -9.10 -15.76
C GLY A 73 -5.90 -8.80 -14.38
N GLY A 74 -6.64 -7.69 -14.24
CA GLY A 74 -7.19 -7.20 -12.97
C GLY A 74 -6.23 -6.28 -12.22
N LYS A 75 -6.48 -6.08 -10.92
CA LYS A 75 -5.65 -5.22 -10.07
C LYS A 75 -4.20 -5.70 -10.05
N GLN A 76 -3.27 -4.77 -10.19
CA GLN A 76 -1.83 -4.97 -10.14
C GLN A 76 -1.17 -3.85 -9.33
N LEU A 77 0.03 -4.11 -8.83
CA LEU A 77 0.84 -3.10 -8.15
C LEU A 77 1.68 -2.35 -9.18
N VAL A 78 1.73 -1.03 -9.05
CA VAL A 78 2.56 -0.13 -9.85
C VAL A 78 3.39 0.72 -8.90
N GLY A 79 4.71 0.60 -9.00
CA GLY A 79 5.66 1.44 -8.27
C GLY A 79 6.12 2.62 -9.12
N TYR A 80 6.03 3.82 -8.58
CA TYR A 80 6.66 5.02 -9.13
C TYR A 80 7.84 5.38 -8.25
N VAL A 81 9.00 5.56 -8.86
CA VAL A 81 10.25 5.83 -8.14
C VAL A 81 10.92 7.09 -8.68
N VAL A 82 11.59 7.81 -7.78
CA VAL A 82 12.51 8.89 -8.12
C VAL A 82 13.93 8.34 -7.95
N PRO A 83 14.72 8.22 -9.03
CA PRO A 83 16.08 7.70 -8.94
C PRO A 83 16.97 8.69 -8.19
N ALA A 84 17.98 8.17 -7.49
CA ALA A 84 19.00 8.98 -6.83
C ALA A 84 19.90 9.72 -7.82
N ASP A 85 20.18 9.12 -8.97
CA ASP A 85 20.83 9.78 -10.10
C ASP A 85 19.78 10.32 -11.08
N ALA A 86 19.69 11.64 -11.19
CA ALA A 86 18.78 12.30 -12.11
C ALA A 86 19.09 12.00 -13.59
N ALA A 87 20.33 11.59 -13.93
CA ALA A 87 20.70 11.20 -15.29
C ALA A 87 19.90 9.98 -15.79
N VAL A 88 19.41 9.12 -14.87
CA VAL A 88 18.52 8.00 -15.22
C VAL A 88 17.29 8.50 -15.95
N MET A 89 16.74 9.67 -15.58
CA MET A 89 15.55 10.23 -16.22
C MET A 89 15.80 10.74 -17.65
N ALA A 90 17.06 10.94 -18.05
CA ALA A 90 17.41 11.48 -19.36
C ALA A 90 17.47 10.44 -20.50
N SER A 91 17.44 9.14 -20.19
CA SER A 91 17.53 8.05 -21.18
C SER A 91 16.54 6.94 -20.86
N THR A 92 15.84 6.47 -21.90
CA THR A 92 14.93 5.32 -21.79
C THR A 92 15.67 4.02 -21.47
N GLU A 93 16.89 3.85 -21.98
CA GLU A 93 17.75 2.71 -21.68
C GLU A 93 18.17 2.72 -20.20
N ALA A 94 18.55 3.88 -19.66
CA ALA A 94 18.88 4.02 -18.24
C ALA A 94 17.67 3.74 -17.34
N GLN A 95 16.48 4.23 -17.70
CA GLN A 95 15.23 3.91 -16.99
C GLN A 95 14.91 2.42 -17.03
N ALA A 96 15.14 1.75 -18.16
CA ALA A 96 14.91 0.32 -18.31
C ALA A 96 15.88 -0.51 -17.46
N ALA A 97 17.17 -0.15 -17.45
CA ALA A 97 18.19 -0.79 -16.62
C ALA A 97 17.88 -0.63 -15.12
N GLU A 98 17.50 0.58 -14.70
CA GLU A 98 17.10 0.88 -13.32
C GLU A 98 15.87 0.05 -12.89
N ARG A 99 14.86 -0.04 -13.76
CA ARG A 99 13.67 -0.87 -13.50
C ARG A 99 14.02 -2.34 -13.32
N GLU A 100 14.93 -2.86 -14.12
CA GLU A 100 15.36 -4.26 -14.03
C GLU A 100 16.15 -4.53 -12.74
N ALA A 101 17.04 -3.60 -12.36
CA ALA A 101 17.77 -3.68 -11.10
C ALA A 101 16.80 -3.73 -9.91
N LEU A 102 15.81 -2.82 -9.85
CA LEU A 102 14.81 -2.79 -8.78
C LEU A 102 13.87 -3.99 -8.76
N ARG A 103 13.69 -4.69 -9.88
CA ARG A 103 12.88 -5.92 -9.95
C ARG A 103 13.55 -7.10 -9.23
N THR A 104 14.88 -7.08 -9.11
CA THR A 104 15.68 -8.21 -8.62
C THR A 104 16.30 -7.99 -7.23
N ALA A 105 16.14 -6.79 -6.67
CA ALA A 105 16.65 -6.38 -5.36
C ALA A 105 15.67 -6.69 -4.21
#